data_AF-A0A835RZ75-F1
#
_entry.id   AF-A0A835RZ75-F1
#
_cell.length_a   1.000
_cell.length_b   1.000
_cell.length_c   1.000
_cell.angle_alpha   90.00
_cell.angle_beta   90.00
_cell.angle_gamma   90.00
#
_symmetry.space_group_name_H-M   'P 1'
#
loop_
_entity.id
_entity.type
_entity.pdbx_description
1 polymer ?
#
loop_
_entity_poly.entity_id
_entity_poly.type
_entity_poly.pdbx_seq_one_letter_code
_entity_poly.pdbx_strand_id
1 'polypeptide(L)'
;MCEFMAAVRLVSSSGMKNTSSSTFGVDKLPDDMNELNIRDDKEVEATVVDGNGTESGHIIVTTIGGRNGQPKQTISYMAERVVGNGSFGVVFQAKCLESGETFAIKKVLQDKRYKNRELQTMRLLDHPNVVSLKHCFFSTTEKDELYLNLVQES
;
A
#
# COMPACT_ATOMS: atom_id res chain seq x y z
N MET A 1 2.13 41.33 19.99
CA MET A 1 0.88 40.64 20.34
C MET A 1 0.91 39.25 19.73
N CYS A 2 1.22 38.25 20.54
CA CYS A 2 0.93 36.84 20.25
C CYS A 2 1.00 36.11 21.60
N GLU A 3 -0.14 36.02 22.28
CA GLU A 3 -0.38 35.02 23.30
C GLU A 3 -1.78 34.48 23.05
N PHE A 4 -1.91 33.16 22.98
CA PHE A 4 -3.02 32.43 23.57
C PHE A 4 -2.60 30.97 23.75
N MET A 5 -2.09 30.67 24.95
CA MET A 5 -2.26 29.38 25.59
C MET A 5 -3.68 29.33 26.18
N ALA A 6 -4.38 28.21 26.03
CA ALA A 6 -5.43 27.84 26.96
C ALA A 6 -5.55 26.31 27.03
N ALA A 7 -5.08 25.77 28.16
CA ALA A 7 -5.36 24.43 28.62
C ALA A 7 -6.80 24.36 29.13
N VAL A 8 -7.53 23.30 28.78
CA VAL A 8 -8.82 22.96 29.40
C VAL A 8 -8.66 21.65 30.17
N ARG A 9 -9.01 21.73 31.45
CA ARG A 9 -8.91 20.71 32.50
C ARG A 9 -10.03 19.68 32.37
N LEU A 10 -9.73 18.47 32.85
CA LEU A 10 -10.69 17.39 33.14
C LEU A 10 -11.69 17.82 34.22
N VAL A 11 -12.95 17.44 34.06
CA VAL A 11 -13.92 17.36 35.16
C VAL A 11 -14.57 15.97 35.15
N SER A 12 -14.47 15.28 36.29
CA SER A 12 -15.16 14.01 36.56
C SER A 12 -16.61 14.30 36.93
N SER A 13 -17.56 13.69 36.22
CA SER A 13 -18.98 13.73 36.60
C SER A 13 -19.38 12.49 37.40
N SER A 14 -19.69 12.76 38.67
CA SER A 14 -20.67 12.12 39.57
C SER A 14 -21.35 10.81 39.14
N GLY A 15 -21.20 9.79 39.99
CA GLY A 15 -22.05 8.61 40.00
C GLY A 15 -23.38 8.87 40.74
N MET A 16 -24.47 8.38 40.14
CA MET A 16 -25.75 8.13 40.78
C MET A 16 -26.22 6.75 40.30
N LYS A 17 -26.29 5.79 41.23
CA LYS A 17 -26.89 4.46 41.00
C LYS A 17 -28.37 4.58 41.36
N ASN A 18 -29.26 4.25 40.43
CA ASN A 18 -30.65 3.93 40.75
C ASN A 18 -31.14 2.72 39.96
N THR A 19 -31.61 1.75 40.75
CA THR A 19 -32.78 0.90 40.55
C THR A 19 -32.76 -0.15 39.43
N SER A 20 -32.70 -1.38 39.90
CA SER A 20 -32.89 -2.64 39.19
C SER A 20 -34.31 -2.84 38.66
N SER A 21 -34.37 -3.71 37.64
CA SER A 21 -35.47 -4.59 37.23
C SER A 21 -36.55 -4.03 36.30
N SER A 22 -36.33 -4.21 35.00
CA SER A 22 -37.37 -4.63 34.07
C SER A 22 -36.75 -5.35 32.87
N THR A 23 -37.06 -6.64 32.79
CA THR A 23 -36.76 -7.62 31.74
C THR A 23 -37.13 -7.16 30.33
N PHE A 24 -36.16 -6.98 29.41
CA PHE A 24 -36.38 -7.04 27.96
C PHE A 24 -35.09 -7.43 27.21
N GLY A 25 -35.15 -8.55 26.47
CA GLY A 25 -34.33 -8.95 25.32
C GLY A 25 -32.80 -8.81 25.40
N VAL A 26 -32.10 -9.90 25.71
CA VAL A 26 -30.69 -10.04 25.31
C VAL A 26 -30.67 -10.44 23.84
N ASP A 27 -30.57 -9.46 22.93
CA ASP A 27 -30.17 -9.76 21.55
C ASP A 27 -28.68 -10.11 21.57
N LYS A 28 -28.44 -11.41 21.39
CA LYS A 28 -27.13 -12.05 21.35
C LYS A 28 -26.42 -11.56 20.07
N LEU A 29 -25.29 -10.87 20.21
CA LEU A 29 -24.43 -10.60 19.06
C LEU A 29 -23.95 -11.94 18.47
N PRO A 30 -24.00 -12.15 17.14
CA PRO A 30 -23.42 -13.33 16.54
C PRO A 30 -21.89 -13.31 16.71
N ASP A 31 -21.36 -14.43 17.19
CA ASP A 31 -19.94 -14.72 17.44
C ASP A 31 -19.11 -14.90 16.14
N ASP A 32 -19.38 -14.10 15.11
CA ASP A 32 -18.65 -14.18 13.84
C ASP A 32 -17.73 -12.96 13.69
N MET A 33 -16.79 -12.82 14.65
CA MET A 33 -15.58 -12.04 14.44
C MET A 33 -14.67 -12.83 13.50
N ASN A 34 -15.04 -12.86 12.21
CA ASN A 34 -14.22 -13.46 11.17
C ASN A 34 -12.81 -12.88 11.25
N GLU A 35 -11.85 -13.81 11.41
CA GLU A 35 -10.44 -13.58 11.50
C GLU A 35 -9.98 -12.49 10.52
N LEU A 36 -9.69 -11.30 11.05
CA LEU A 36 -8.77 -10.38 10.40
C LEU A 36 -7.38 -11.00 10.49
N ASN A 37 -7.14 -12.05 9.70
CA ASN A 37 -5.83 -12.62 9.50
C ASN A 37 -5.00 -11.52 8.85
N ILE A 38 -4.18 -10.86 9.66
CA ILE A 38 -3.06 -10.06 9.20
C ILE A 38 -2.19 -11.05 8.42
N ARG A 39 -2.39 -11.10 7.11
CA ARG A 39 -1.60 -11.95 6.22
C ARG A 39 -0.17 -11.46 6.37
N ASP A 40 0.69 -12.31 6.94
CA ASP A 40 2.11 -12.01 7.06
C ASP A 40 2.65 -11.63 5.69
N ASP A 41 3.04 -10.36 5.59
CA ASP A 41 3.61 -9.74 4.42
C ASP A 41 4.96 -10.41 4.15
N LYS A 42 4.94 -11.50 3.37
CA LYS A 42 6.15 -12.13 2.83
C LYS A 42 6.98 -11.02 2.19
N GLU A 43 8.14 -10.75 2.78
CA GLU A 43 9.01 -9.63 2.46
C GLU A 43 9.25 -9.58 0.95
N VAL A 44 8.82 -8.48 0.34
CA VAL A 44 9.04 -8.21 -1.07
C VAL A 44 10.52 -7.89 -1.22
N GLU A 45 11.30 -8.87 -1.66
CA GLU A 45 12.74 -8.77 -1.86
C GLU A 45 13.04 -7.64 -2.86
N ALA A 46 13.94 -6.73 -2.51
CA ALA A 46 14.30 -5.62 -3.36
C ALA A 46 15.10 -6.12 -4.56
N THR A 47 14.66 -5.77 -5.77
CA THR A 47 15.39 -6.05 -7.00
C THR A 47 16.24 -4.83 -7.33
N VAL A 48 17.56 -5.01 -7.48
CA VAL A 48 18.42 -3.91 -7.96
C VAL A 48 18.05 -3.65 -9.42
N VAL A 49 17.57 -2.44 -9.70
CA VAL A 49 17.27 -1.98 -11.07
C VAL A 49 18.38 -1.01 -11.45
N ASP A 50 19.10 -1.30 -12.52
CA ASP A 50 20.18 -0.45 -13.01
C ASP A 50 19.57 0.83 -13.62
N GLY A 51 20.07 2.02 -13.26
CA GLY A 51 19.64 3.29 -13.85
C GLY A 51 18.30 3.93 -13.36
N ASN A 52 17.95 5.06 -13.99
CA ASN A 52 16.68 5.75 -13.75
C ASN A 52 15.57 5.07 -14.56
N GLY A 53 15.04 3.95 -14.07
CA GLY A 53 14.08 3.08 -14.78
C GLY A 53 12.70 3.66 -15.13
N THR A 54 12.62 4.95 -15.47
CA THR A 54 11.44 5.65 -16.00
C THR A 54 11.65 6.16 -17.43
N GLU A 55 12.87 6.05 -17.97
CA GLU A 55 13.17 6.43 -19.35
C GLU A 55 12.51 5.48 -20.35
N SER A 56 12.02 6.01 -21.48
CA SER A 56 11.34 5.22 -22.51
C SER A 56 12.29 4.14 -23.06
N GLY A 57 11.80 2.91 -23.13
CA GLY A 57 12.55 1.73 -23.59
C GLY A 57 13.33 1.00 -22.50
N HIS A 58 13.42 1.56 -21.28
CA HIS A 58 14.08 0.89 -20.16
C HIS A 58 13.33 -0.38 -19.76
N ILE A 59 14.07 -1.45 -19.49
CA ILE A 59 13.51 -2.74 -19.07
C ILE A 59 13.72 -2.93 -17.57
N ILE A 60 12.62 -2.98 -16.83
CA ILE A 60 12.60 -3.26 -15.40
C ILE A 60 12.30 -4.74 -15.21
N VAL A 61 13.27 -5.50 -14.73
CA VAL A 61 13.09 -6.92 -14.41
C VAL A 61 12.84 -7.06 -12.91
N THR A 62 11.73 -7.70 -12.54
CA THR A 62 11.39 -7.95 -11.14
C THR A 62 10.96 -9.40 -10.92
N THR A 63 11.20 -9.92 -9.71
CA THR A 63 10.79 -11.27 -9.34
C THR A 63 9.61 -11.20 -8.38
N ILE A 64 8.46 -11.71 -8.81
CA ILE A 64 7.29 -11.85 -7.95
C ILE A 64 7.41 -13.17 -7.17
N GLY A 65 7.38 -13.06 -5.85
CA GLY A 65 7.34 -14.21 -4.97
C GLY A 65 6.12 -15.09 -5.24
N GLY A 66 6.34 -16.39 -5.42
CA GLY A 66 5.26 -17.34 -5.61
C GLY A 66 4.30 -17.39 -4.43
N ARG A 67 2.99 -17.34 -4.71
CA ARG A 67 1.90 -17.51 -3.73
C ARG A 67 1.40 -18.95 -3.78
N ASN A 68 0.98 -19.51 -2.65
CA ASN A 68 0.31 -20.82 -2.55
C ASN A 68 1.09 -21.99 -3.20
N GLY A 69 2.42 -22.02 -3.05
CA GLY A 69 3.27 -23.09 -3.59
C GLY A 69 3.67 -22.94 -5.07
N GLN A 70 3.26 -21.86 -5.74
CA GLN A 70 3.72 -21.55 -7.09
C GLN A 70 5.21 -21.14 -7.10
N PRO A 71 5.94 -21.38 -8.20
CA PRO A 71 7.32 -20.91 -8.35
C PRO A 71 7.39 -19.38 -8.38
N LYS A 72 8.57 -18.84 -8.02
CA LYS A 72 8.87 -17.41 -8.25
C LYS A 72 8.76 -17.14 -9.76
N GLN A 73 8.16 -16.01 -10.12
CA GLN A 73 8.01 -15.59 -11.53
C GLN A 73 8.84 -14.33 -11.76
N THR A 74 9.67 -14.36 -12.80
CA THR A 74 10.35 -13.17 -13.29
C THR A 74 9.44 -12.47 -14.29
N ILE A 75 9.22 -11.17 -14.09
CA ILE A 75 8.40 -10.32 -14.95
C ILE A 75 9.22 -9.12 -15.41
N SER A 76 9.03 -8.72 -16.67
CA SER A 76 9.78 -7.68 -17.33
C SER A 76 8.83 -6.58 -17.82
N TYR A 77 9.08 -5.35 -17.38
CA TYR A 77 8.33 -4.18 -17.80
C TYR A 77 9.17 -3.28 -18.69
N MET A 78 8.66 -2.95 -19.88
CA MET A 78 9.23 -1.89 -20.71
C MET A 78 8.56 -0.56 -20.38
N ALA A 79 9.31 0.40 -19.84
CA ALA A 79 8.80 1.75 -19.63
C ALA A 79 8.51 2.41 -20.99
N GLU A 80 7.30 2.98 -21.14
CA GLU A 80 6.87 3.60 -22.40
C GLU A 80 6.94 5.13 -22.30
N ARG A 81 6.33 5.71 -21.27
CA ARG A 81 6.33 7.16 -21.06
C ARG A 81 5.97 7.54 -19.64
N VAL A 82 6.47 8.69 -19.18
CA VAL A 82 5.96 9.34 -17.97
C VAL A 82 4.56 9.86 -18.22
N VAL A 83 3.63 9.54 -17.32
CA VAL A 83 2.22 9.98 -17.39
C VAL A 83 1.84 10.95 -16.26
N GLY A 84 2.65 11.05 -15.21
CA GLY A 84 2.42 12.00 -14.13
C GLY A 84 3.64 12.24 -13.27
N ASN A 85 3.80 13.48 -12.80
CA ASN A 85 4.78 13.87 -11.80
C ASN A 85 4.05 14.48 -10.61
N GLY A 86 4.33 13.98 -9.41
CA GLY A 86 3.76 14.49 -8.17
C GLY A 86 4.82 14.70 -7.10
N SER A 87 4.42 15.29 -5.98
CA SER A 87 5.31 15.52 -4.83
C SER A 87 5.92 14.22 -4.27
N PHE A 88 5.22 13.11 -4.42
CA PHE A 88 5.62 11.81 -3.88
C PHE A 88 6.43 10.96 -4.86
N GLY A 89 6.56 11.37 -6.12
CA GLY A 89 7.29 10.61 -7.13
C GLY A 89 6.71 10.71 -8.53
N VAL A 90 7.02 9.70 -9.34
CA VAL A 90 6.71 9.67 -10.77
C VAL A 90 5.80 8.50 -11.08
N VAL A 91 4.83 8.71 -11.96
CA VAL A 91 4.01 7.66 -12.56
C VAL A 91 4.37 7.55 -14.03
N PHE A 92 4.68 6.34 -14.46
CA PHE A 92 4.94 6.04 -15.86
C PHE A 92 4.10 4.86 -16.33
N GLN A 93 3.74 4.90 -17.60
CA GLN A 93 3.13 3.77 -18.29
C GLN A 93 4.23 2.79 -18.67
N ALA A 94 3.97 1.51 -18.46
CA ALA A 94 4.85 0.42 -18.85
C ALA A 94 4.08 -0.76 -19.43
N LYS A 95 4.71 -1.49 -20.34
CA LYS A 95 4.16 -2.71 -20.92
C LYS A 95 4.81 -3.94 -20.30
N CYS A 96 4.00 -4.86 -19.79
CA CYS A 96 4.45 -6.19 -19.39
C CYS A 96 4.85 -6.98 -20.64
N LEU A 97 6.08 -7.48 -20.70
CA LEU A 97 6.56 -8.21 -21.87
C LEU A 97 6.00 -9.63 -21.95
N GLU A 98 5.62 -10.20 -20.81
CA GLU A 98 5.08 -11.55 -20.69
C GLU A 98 3.60 -11.62 -21.07
N SER A 99 2.78 -10.66 -20.62
CA SER A 99 1.34 -10.62 -20.92
C SER A 99 0.97 -9.68 -22.07
N GLY A 100 1.83 -8.73 -22.42
CA GLY A 100 1.53 -7.67 -23.37
C GLY A 100 0.62 -6.57 -22.83
N GLU A 101 0.17 -6.68 -21.58
CA GLU A 101 -0.72 -5.71 -20.93
C GLU A 101 0.03 -4.44 -20.53
N THR A 102 -0.72 -3.34 -20.46
CA THR A 102 -0.22 -2.02 -20.08
C THR A 102 -0.58 -1.73 -18.63
N PHE A 103 0.38 -1.18 -17.88
CA PHE A 103 0.24 -0.85 -16.47
C PHE A 103 0.71 0.58 -16.19
N ALA A 104 0.14 1.18 -15.15
CA ALA A 104 0.69 2.36 -14.52
C ALA A 104 1.61 1.94 -13.36
N ILE A 105 2.86 2.38 -13.40
CA ILE A 105 3.83 2.12 -12.35
C ILE A 105 4.13 3.44 -11.62
N LYS A 106 3.74 3.51 -10.35
CA LYS A 106 4.04 4.64 -9.47
C LYS A 106 5.33 4.34 -8.68
N LYS A 107 6.40 5.06 -8.99
CA LYS A 107 7.72 4.98 -8.34
C LYS A 107 7.82 6.04 -7.25
N VAL A 108 7.95 5.61 -5.99
CA VAL A 108 7.90 6.45 -4.78
C VAL A 108 9.17 6.26 -3.96
N LEU A 109 9.91 7.35 -3.70
CA LEU A 109 11.07 7.32 -2.80
C LEU A 109 10.63 6.91 -1.39
N GLN A 110 11.33 5.95 -0.79
CA GLN A 110 11.03 5.44 0.54
C GLN A 110 11.92 6.08 1.59
N ASP A 111 11.28 6.61 2.65
CA ASP A 111 11.94 6.90 3.91
C ASP A 111 11.85 5.66 4.79
N LYS A 112 13.00 5.13 5.21
CA LYS A 112 13.11 3.92 6.06
C LYS A 112 12.35 4.03 7.38
N ARG A 113 12.03 5.25 7.84
CA ARG A 113 11.31 5.50 9.10
C ARG A 113 9.80 5.35 8.97
N TYR A 114 9.25 5.34 7.75
CA TYR A 114 7.81 5.38 7.52
C TYR A 114 7.35 4.27 6.58
N LYS A 115 6.28 3.58 6.98
CA LYS A 115 5.59 2.65 6.08
C LYS A 115 4.75 3.42 5.07
N ASN A 116 4.74 2.98 3.82
CA ASN A 116 3.89 3.57 2.79
C ASN A 116 2.41 3.23 3.03
N ARG A 117 1.60 4.25 3.37
CA ARG A 117 0.16 4.08 3.66
C ARG A 117 -0.66 3.72 2.42
N GLU A 118 -0.21 4.13 1.22
CA GLU A 118 -0.91 3.78 -0.02
C GLU A 118 -0.85 2.28 -0.28
N LEU A 119 0.33 1.66 -0.16
CA LEU A 119 0.48 0.21 -0.29
C LEU A 119 -0.41 -0.55 0.70
N GLN A 120 -0.44 -0.12 1.97
CA GLN A 120 -1.30 -0.73 2.99
C GLN A 120 -2.77 -0.65 2.61
N THR A 121 -3.22 0.53 2.14
CA THR A 121 -4.60 0.75 1.73
C THR A 121 -4.93 -0.10 0.50
N MET A 122 -4.10 -0.07 -0.53
CA MET A 122 -4.33 -0.81 -1.77
C MET A 122 -4.36 -2.33 -1.59
N ARG A 123 -3.63 -2.88 -0.61
CA ARG A 123 -3.69 -4.31 -0.28
C ARG A 123 -5.04 -4.76 0.29
N LEU A 124 -5.83 -3.82 0.83
CA LEU A 124 -7.12 -4.08 1.44
C LEU A 124 -8.30 -3.82 0.48
N LEU A 125 -8.04 -3.18 -0.67
CA LEU A 125 -9.07 -2.79 -1.61
C LEU A 125 -9.17 -3.80 -2.75
N ASP A 126 -10.37 -4.35 -2.93
CA ASP A 126 -10.75 -5.20 -4.05
C ASP A 126 -12.20 -4.85 -4.45
N HIS A 127 -12.34 -3.97 -5.45
CA HIS A 127 -13.64 -3.46 -5.88
C HIS A 127 -13.59 -3.03 -7.35
N PRO A 128 -14.62 -3.31 -8.17
CA PRO A 128 -14.61 -3.04 -9.62
C PRO A 128 -14.40 -1.57 -10.00
N ASN A 129 -14.75 -0.64 -9.11
CA ASN A 129 -14.60 0.81 -9.33
C ASN A 129 -13.34 1.41 -8.66
N VAL A 130 -12.41 0.57 -8.21
CA VAL A 130 -11.17 0.98 -7.56
C VAL A 130 -10.01 0.34 -8.31
N VAL A 131 -8.99 1.14 -8.64
CA VAL A 131 -7.78 0.63 -9.31
C VAL A 131 -7.08 -0.38 -8.43
N SER A 132 -6.85 -1.58 -8.96
CA SER A 132 -6.26 -2.68 -8.23
C SER A 132 -4.73 -2.64 -8.27
N LEU A 133 -4.10 -2.98 -7.14
CA LEU A 133 -2.67 -3.27 -7.07
C LEU A 133 -2.41 -4.69 -7.56
N LYS A 134 -1.70 -4.86 -8.67
CA LYS A 134 -1.32 -6.19 -9.16
C LYS A 134 -0.15 -6.77 -8.39
N HIS A 135 0.89 -5.96 -8.22
CA HIS A 135 2.10 -6.31 -7.50
C HIS A 135 2.88 -5.04 -7.16
N CYS A 136 3.87 -5.19 -6.29
CA CYS A 136 4.79 -4.13 -5.93
C CYS A 136 6.19 -4.71 -5.80
N PHE A 137 7.21 -3.89 -6.03
CA PHE A 137 8.60 -4.28 -5.84
C PHE A 137 9.43 -3.08 -5.43
N PHE A 138 10.54 -3.35 -4.72
CA PHE A 138 11.50 -2.32 -4.38
C PHE A 138 12.61 -2.27 -5.42
N SER A 139 13.10 -1.06 -5.69
CA SER A 139 14.27 -0.84 -6.54
C SER A 139 15.22 0.13 -5.85
N THR A 140 16.51 -0.15 -5.90
CA THR A 140 17.55 0.77 -5.45
C THR A 140 18.22 1.44 -6.65
N THR A 141 18.62 2.70 -6.49
CA THR A 141 19.46 3.40 -7.48
C THR A 141 20.94 3.25 -7.14
N GLU A 142 21.81 3.67 -8.05
CA GLU A 142 23.26 3.78 -7.82
C GLU A 142 23.63 4.63 -6.59
N LYS A 143 22.74 5.55 -6.18
CA LYS A 143 22.92 6.41 -4.99
C LYS A 143 22.39 5.77 -3.70
N ASP A 144 22.09 4.48 -3.72
CA ASP A 144 21.49 3.73 -2.61
C ASP A 144 20.13 4.30 -2.13
N GLU A 145 19.44 5.02 -3.01
CA GLU A 145 18.07 5.47 -2.75
C GLU A 145 17.09 4.32 -3.00
N LEU A 146 16.27 4.02 -2.00
CA LEU A 146 15.26 2.98 -2.05
C LEU A 146 13.93 3.54 -2.59
N TYR A 147 13.39 2.91 -3.62
CA TYR A 147 12.08 3.22 -4.17
C TYR A 147 11.13 2.04 -4.04
N LEU A 148 9.86 2.34 -3.79
CA LEU A 148 8.74 1.41 -3.92
C LEU A 148 8.05 1.66 -5.25
N ASN A 149 7.86 0.61 -6.03
CA ASN A 149 7.13 0.65 -7.30
C ASN A 149 5.80 -0.06 -7.11
N LEU A 150 4.69 0.67 -7.29
CA LEU A 150 3.33 0.14 -7.23
C LEU A 150 2.85 -0.10 -8.66
N VAL A 151 2.55 -1.35 -9.01
CA VAL A 151 2.07 -1.70 -10.37
C VAL A 151 0.56 -1.85 -10.36
N GLN A 152 -0.08 -0.99 -11.14
CA GLN A 152 -1.53 -0.75 -11.14
C GLN A 152 -2.11 -0.97 -12.54
N GLU A 153 -3.34 -1.44 -12.63
CA GLU A 153 -4.07 -1.52 -13.90
C GLU A 153 -4.20 -0.13 -14.53
N SER A 154 -3.99 -0.06 -15.85
CA SER A 154 -4.15 1.18 -16.63
C SER A 154 -5.55 1.33 -17.20
#